data_AF-A0A4U1ZPK7-F1
#
_entry.id   AF-A0A4U1ZPK7-F1
#
_cell.length_a   1.000
_cell.length_b   1.000
_cell.length_c   1.000
_cell.angle_alpha   90.00
_cell.angle_beta   90.00
_cell.angle_gamma   90.00
#
_symmetry.space_group_name_H-M   'P 1'
#
loop_
_entity.id
_entity.type
_entity.pdbx_description
1 polymer ?
#
loop_
_entity_poly.entity_id
_entity_poly.type
_entity_poly.pdbx_seq_one_letter_code
_entity_poly.pdbx_strand_id
1 'polypeptide(L)'
;MKKSENTLLQLEAALQRIQDGKTKRIPEHRKLSVRAVEEEAGLGNGSCYYYKDFKLKVQSEAARIKASSSNTPIKSDLEKLRFKRNEERRIKIQYREQVDELKAMVAQMAAEHHQLSHALRKAHLKITQLEHELIEQQRKQIVRVK
;
A
#
# COMPACT_ATOMS: atom_id res chain seq x y z
N MET A 1 2.77 1.84 58.16
CA MET A 1 3.65 1.66 56.99
C MET A 1 4.41 2.94 56.72
N LYS A 2 5.71 2.86 56.42
CA LYS A 2 6.48 4.04 56.02
C LYS A 2 6.11 4.42 54.57
N LYS A 3 6.10 5.72 54.25
CA LYS A 3 5.79 6.20 52.89
C LYS A 3 6.67 5.54 51.81
N SER A 4 7.92 5.24 52.18
CA SER A 4 8.91 4.59 51.32
C SER A 4 8.59 3.14 50.95
N GLU A 5 7.85 2.42 51.81
CA GLU A 5 7.44 1.03 51.55
C GLU A 5 6.24 0.99 50.62
N ASN A 6 5.33 1.96 50.75
CA ASN A 6 4.14 2.05 49.90
C ASN A 6 4.51 2.34 48.43
N THR A 7 5.45 3.26 48.20
CA THR A 7 5.97 3.55 46.85
C THR A 7 6.69 2.36 46.23
N LEU A 8 7.46 1.59 47.02
CA LEU A 8 8.10 0.37 46.54
C LEU A 8 7.07 -0.69 46.14
N LEU A 9 6.02 -0.87 46.94
CA LEU A 9 4.91 -1.77 46.63
C LEU A 9 4.20 -1.38 45.32
N GLN A 10 3.99 -0.08 45.09
CA GLN A 10 3.39 0.42 43.85
C GLN A 10 4.27 0.14 42.62
N LEU A 11 5.58 0.29 42.76
CA LEU A 11 6.55 -0.02 41.71
C LEU A 11 6.58 -1.52 41.39
N GLU A 12 6.56 -2.39 42.40
CA GLU A 12 6.50 -3.85 42.22
C GLU A 12 5.18 -4.29 41.56
N ALA A 13 4.05 -3.74 41.99
CA ALA A 13 2.75 -3.99 41.37
C ALA A 13 2.68 -3.47 39.92
N ALA A 14 3.37 -2.37 39.60
CA ALA A 14 3.47 -1.88 38.22
C ALA A 14 4.33 -2.82 37.36
N LEU A 15 5.46 -3.32 37.88
CA LEU A 15 6.31 -4.28 37.18
C LEU A 15 5.56 -5.57 36.84
N GLN A 16 4.83 -6.12 37.81
CA GLN A 16 4.00 -7.33 37.59
C GLN A 16 2.93 -7.10 36.52
N ARG A 17 2.21 -5.96 36.58
CA ARG A 17 1.20 -5.64 35.55
C ARG A 17 1.78 -5.55 34.14
N ILE A 18 3.00 -5.02 34.00
CA ILE A 18 3.69 -4.97 32.70
C ILE A 18 4.09 -6.38 32.23
N GLN A 19 4.57 -7.24 33.14
CA GLN A 19 4.90 -8.62 32.82
C GLN A 19 3.68 -9.44 32.40
N ASP A 20 2.53 -9.21 33.05
CA ASP A 20 1.27 -9.87 32.74
C ASP A 20 0.54 -9.29 31.51
N GLY A 21 1.05 -8.20 30.92
CA GLY A 21 0.40 -7.50 29.81
C GLY A 21 -0.88 -6.76 30.19
N LYS A 22 -1.14 -6.52 31.48
CA LYS A 22 -2.33 -5.84 32.01
C LYS A 22 -2.02 -4.40 32.42
N THR A 23 -1.40 -3.65 31.52
CA THR A 23 -1.01 -2.24 31.73
C THR A 23 -2.24 -1.33 31.79
N LYS A 24 -2.27 -0.39 32.73
CA LYS A 24 -3.38 0.55 32.93
C LYS A 24 -3.10 1.95 32.39
N ARG A 25 -1.84 2.40 32.41
CA ARG A 25 -1.43 3.77 32.06
C ARG A 25 -0.55 3.82 30.82
N ILE A 26 0.20 2.75 30.53
CA ILE A 26 1.04 2.66 29.33
C ILE A 26 0.44 1.71 28.28
N PRO A 27 0.82 1.82 26.99
CA PRO A 27 0.41 0.87 25.96
C PRO A 27 1.00 -0.53 26.18
N GLU A 28 0.23 -1.58 25.89
CA GLU A 28 0.63 -2.99 26.09
C GLU A 28 1.88 -3.39 25.30
N HIS A 29 2.14 -2.76 24.15
CA HIS A 29 3.29 -3.03 23.28
C HIS A 29 4.55 -2.24 23.69
N ARG A 30 4.51 -1.46 24.77
CA ARG A 30 5.64 -0.66 25.24
C ARG A 30 6.72 -1.58 25.83
N LYS A 31 7.99 -1.37 25.43
CA LYS A 31 9.13 -2.15 25.96
C LYS A 31 9.33 -1.89 27.46
N LEU A 32 9.61 -2.96 28.22
CA LEU A 32 9.95 -2.85 29.64
C LEU A 32 11.20 -1.97 29.82
N SER A 33 11.05 -0.92 30.64
CA SER A 33 12.12 0.00 31.03
C SER A 33 11.80 0.62 32.38
N VAL A 34 12.80 1.17 33.07
CA VAL A 34 12.60 1.86 34.36
C VAL A 34 11.53 2.93 34.26
N ARG A 35 11.56 3.73 33.17
CA ARG A 35 10.56 4.77 32.91
C ARG A 35 9.17 4.20 32.69
N ALA A 36 9.03 3.08 31.96
CA ALA A 36 7.74 2.44 31.75
C ALA A 36 7.10 1.97 33.06
N VAL A 37 7.92 1.47 34.00
CA VAL A 37 7.45 1.06 35.33
C VAL A 37 7.01 2.28 36.17
N GLU A 38 7.75 3.39 36.11
CA GLU A 38 7.38 4.64 36.79
C GLU A 38 6.05 5.22 36.26
N GLU A 39 5.90 5.28 34.93
CA GLU A 39 4.68 5.74 34.26
C GLU A 39 3.47 4.85 34.61
N GLU A 40 3.65 3.52 34.65
CA GLU A 40 2.59 2.56 35.01
C GLU A 40 2.23 2.56 36.51
N ALA A 41 3.20 2.87 37.38
CA ALA A 41 2.97 3.11 38.80
C ALA A 41 2.25 4.45 39.04
N GLY A 42 2.26 5.36 38.06
CA GLY A 42 1.73 6.72 38.22
C GLY A 42 2.63 7.60 39.08
N LEU A 43 3.93 7.31 39.12
CA LEU A 43 4.94 8.04 39.87
C LEU A 43 5.70 9.02 38.96
N GLY A 44 6.31 10.03 39.56
CA GLY A 44 7.13 11.00 38.83
C GLY A 44 8.42 10.38 38.29
N ASN A 45 8.92 10.94 37.18
CA ASN A 45 10.20 10.53 36.60
C ASN A 45 11.32 10.63 37.64
N GLY A 46 12.03 9.53 37.88
CA GLY A 46 13.12 9.49 38.86
C GLY A 46 12.79 8.79 40.17
N SER A 47 11.52 8.42 40.39
CA SER A 47 11.09 7.75 41.63
C SER A 47 11.80 6.41 41.88
N CYS A 48 12.16 5.70 40.82
CA CYS A 48 12.87 4.41 40.89
C CYS A 48 14.35 4.56 41.30
N TYR A 49 14.95 5.75 41.13
CA TYR A 49 16.36 5.98 41.49
C TYR A 49 16.63 5.94 42.99
N TYR A 50 15.60 6.20 43.81
CA TYR A 50 15.68 6.08 45.27
C TYR A 50 15.73 4.62 45.75
N TYR A 51 15.42 3.66 44.87
CA TYR A 51 15.36 2.22 45.17
C TYR A 51 16.32 1.44 44.27
N LYS A 52 17.61 1.46 44.62
CA LYS A 52 18.69 0.88 43.80
C LYS A 52 18.46 -0.59 43.47
N ASP A 53 18.03 -1.39 44.45
CA ASP A 53 17.80 -2.83 44.26
C ASP A 53 16.63 -3.09 43.29
N PHE A 54 15.55 -2.31 43.41
CA PHE A 54 14.41 -2.41 42.51
C PHE A 54 14.78 -2.01 41.09
N LYS A 55 15.56 -0.95 40.91
CA LYS A 55 16.08 -0.54 39.59
C LYS A 55 16.88 -1.67 38.93
N LEU A 56 17.76 -2.33 39.69
CA LEU A 56 18.55 -3.46 39.19
C LEU A 56 17.66 -4.63 38.78
N LYS A 57 16.62 -4.95 39.56
CA LYS A 57 15.60 -5.96 39.19
C LYS A 57 14.92 -5.62 37.87
N VAL A 58 14.47 -4.38 37.67
CA VAL A 58 13.82 -3.98 36.40
C VAL A 58 14.77 -4.12 35.21
N GLN A 59 16.06 -3.79 35.40
CA GLN A 59 17.07 -3.91 34.36
C GLN A 59 17.38 -5.37 34.01
N SER A 60 17.50 -6.26 35.00
CA SER A 60 17.75 -7.68 34.77
C SER A 60 16.56 -8.34 34.07
N GLU A 61 15.34 -8.01 34.47
CA GLU A 61 14.11 -8.48 33.83
C GLU A 61 14.02 -8.00 32.37
N ALA A 62 14.32 -6.73 32.11
CA ALA A 62 14.35 -6.19 30.75
C ALA A 62 15.42 -6.87 29.87
N ALA A 63 16.58 -7.21 30.45
CA ALA A 63 17.62 -7.97 29.76
C ALA A 63 17.18 -9.42 29.47
N ARG A 64 16.53 -10.09 30.44
CA ARG A 64 15.99 -11.44 30.27
C ARG A 64 14.97 -11.49 29.13
N ILE A 65 14.03 -10.55 29.08
CA ILE A 65 13.02 -10.45 28.03
C ILE A 65 13.67 -10.20 26.66
N LYS A 66 14.70 -9.34 26.59
CA LYS A 66 15.44 -9.12 25.33
C LYS A 66 16.15 -10.38 24.85
N ALA A 67 16.80 -11.10 25.76
CA ALA A 67 17.50 -12.34 25.44
C ALA A 67 16.54 -13.43 24.94
N SER A 68 15.38 -13.60 25.60
CA SER A 68 14.35 -14.55 25.17
C SER A 68 13.63 -14.13 23.88
N SER A 69 13.46 -12.82 23.63
CA SER A 69 12.85 -12.31 22.40
C SER A 69 13.74 -12.39 21.15
N SER A 70 15.02 -12.74 21.31
CA SER A 70 15.97 -12.80 20.19
C SER A 70 15.72 -14.00 19.26
N ASN A 71 14.87 -14.96 19.65
CA ASN A 71 14.79 -16.26 18.99
C ASN A 71 13.52 -16.56 18.16
N THR A 72 12.57 -15.63 17.96
CA THR A 72 11.36 -15.82 17.09
C THR A 72 10.72 -14.46 16.70
N PRO A 73 9.83 -14.32 15.68
CA PRO A 73 9.84 -14.67 14.26
C PRO A 73 9.86 -13.39 13.36
N ILE A 74 10.52 -12.30 13.78
CA ILE A 74 10.49 -10.99 13.06
C ILE A 74 11.01 -11.10 11.62
N LYS A 75 11.93 -12.03 11.34
CA LYS A 75 12.39 -12.31 9.97
C LYS A 75 11.27 -12.86 9.08
N SER A 76 10.39 -13.72 9.60
CA SER A 76 9.34 -14.34 8.78
C SER A 76 8.27 -13.35 8.34
N ASP A 77 7.91 -12.39 9.20
CA ASP A 77 6.90 -11.39 8.83
C ASP A 77 7.47 -10.32 7.90
N LEU A 78 8.75 -9.96 8.08
CA LEU A 78 9.45 -9.10 7.13
C LEU A 78 9.57 -9.76 5.74
N GLU A 79 9.85 -11.06 5.69
CA GLU A 79 9.92 -11.84 4.46
C GLU A 79 8.56 -11.95 3.77
N LYS A 80 7.48 -12.23 4.53
CA LYS A 80 6.11 -12.20 4.01
C LYS A 80 5.73 -10.84 3.42
N LEU A 81 6.08 -9.75 4.10
CA LEU A 81 5.82 -8.39 3.61
C LEU A 81 6.63 -8.08 2.33
N ARG A 82 7.88 -8.53 2.27
CA ARG A 82 8.71 -8.39 1.06
C ARG A 82 8.13 -9.18 -0.11
N PHE A 83 7.65 -10.39 0.14
CA PHE A 83 7.01 -11.23 -0.88
C PHE A 83 5.73 -10.56 -1.42
N LYS A 84 4.82 -10.14 -0.54
CA LYS A 84 3.59 -9.42 -0.92
C LYS A 84 3.88 -8.18 -1.77
N ARG A 85 4.81 -7.34 -1.31
CA ARG A 85 5.23 -6.12 -2.04
C ARG A 85 5.80 -6.43 -3.43
N ASN A 86 6.59 -7.50 -3.55
CA ASN A 86 7.17 -7.88 -4.83
C ASN A 86 6.09 -8.41 -5.80
N GLU A 87 5.12 -9.16 -5.28
CA GLU A 87 4.00 -9.68 -6.07
C GLU A 87 3.09 -8.54 -6.56
N GLU A 88 2.72 -7.60 -5.68
CA GLU A 88 1.97 -6.40 -6.06
C GLU A 88 2.70 -5.59 -7.14
N ARG A 89 4.03 -5.45 -7.01
CA ARG A 89 4.86 -4.77 -8.03
C ARG A 89 4.81 -5.50 -9.36
N ARG A 90 4.95 -6.83 -9.36
CA ARG A 90 4.90 -7.65 -10.57
C ARG A 90 3.57 -7.48 -11.29
N ILE A 91 2.47 -7.61 -10.55
CA ILE A 91 1.10 -7.46 -11.07
C ILE A 91 0.91 -6.06 -11.67
N LYS A 92 1.38 -5.02 -10.97
CA LYS A 92 1.29 -3.63 -11.46
C LYS A 92 2.06 -3.41 -12.77
N ILE A 93 3.23 -4.02 -12.92
CA ILE A 93 4.03 -3.92 -14.15
C ILE A 93 3.29 -4.62 -15.30
N GLN A 94 2.80 -5.85 -15.07
CA GLN A 94 2.05 -6.61 -16.08
C GLN A 94 0.82 -5.85 -16.57
N TYR A 95 0.00 -5.30 -15.66
CA TYR A 95 -1.17 -4.53 -16.07
C TYR A 95 -0.80 -3.23 -16.79
N ARG A 96 0.33 -2.60 -16.44
CA ARG A 96 0.79 -1.41 -17.15
C ARG A 96 1.17 -1.75 -18.59
N GLU A 97 1.95 -2.81 -18.78
CA GLU A 97 2.34 -3.29 -20.11
C GLU A 97 1.11 -3.63 -20.96
N GLN A 98 0.15 -4.37 -20.41
CA GLN A 98 -1.11 -4.69 -21.10
C GLN A 98 -1.90 -3.43 -21.51
N VAL A 99 -1.97 -2.43 -20.63
CA VAL A 99 -2.66 -1.17 -20.93
C VAL A 99 -1.96 -0.40 -22.04
N ASP A 100 -0.63 -0.37 -22.03
CA ASP A 100 0.16 0.33 -23.04
C ASP A 100 0.03 -0.38 -24.41
N GLU A 101 0.06 -1.72 -24.43
CA GLU A 101 -0.22 -2.52 -25.62
C GLU A 101 -1.63 -2.28 -26.19
N LEU A 102 -2.65 -2.31 -25.32
CA LEU A 102 -4.04 -2.07 -25.73
C LEU A 102 -4.23 -0.65 -26.28
N LYS A 103 -3.60 0.35 -25.66
CA LYS A 103 -3.64 1.73 -26.16
C LYS A 103 -2.99 1.86 -27.52
N ALA A 104 -1.84 1.21 -27.73
CA ALA A 104 -1.18 1.18 -29.03
C ALA A 104 -2.06 0.54 -30.11
N MET A 105 -2.69 -0.60 -29.78
CA MET A 105 -3.62 -1.29 -30.67
C MET A 105 -4.83 -0.41 -31.02
N VAL A 106 -5.44 0.26 -30.04
CA VAL A 106 -6.58 1.16 -30.27
C VAL A 106 -6.18 2.35 -31.14
N ALA A 107 -5.00 2.93 -30.90
CA ALA A 107 -4.50 4.03 -31.74
C ALA A 107 -4.27 3.59 -33.18
N GLN A 108 -3.72 2.39 -33.39
CA GLN A 108 -3.55 1.81 -34.72
C GLN A 108 -4.90 1.56 -35.41
N MET A 109 -5.85 0.91 -34.72
CA MET A 109 -7.19 0.67 -35.25
C MET A 109 -7.90 1.97 -35.63
N ALA A 110 -7.77 3.02 -34.81
CA ALA A 110 -8.35 4.33 -35.11
C ALA A 110 -7.73 4.93 -36.38
N ALA A 111 -6.40 4.87 -36.53
CA ALA A 111 -5.71 5.34 -37.73
C ALA A 111 -6.17 4.59 -38.99
N GLU A 112 -6.24 3.27 -38.93
CA GLU A 112 -6.74 2.42 -40.02
C GLU A 112 -8.21 2.75 -40.36
N HIS A 113 -9.07 2.90 -39.35
CA HIS A 113 -10.46 3.30 -39.54
C HIS A 113 -10.59 4.66 -40.24
N HIS A 114 -9.77 5.65 -39.86
CA HIS A 114 -9.77 6.96 -40.50
C HIS A 114 -9.33 6.87 -41.96
N GLN A 115 -8.28 6.11 -42.26
CA GLN A 115 -7.80 5.89 -43.63
C GLN A 115 -8.87 5.21 -44.49
N LEU A 116 -9.48 4.13 -43.99
CA LEU A 116 -10.55 3.41 -44.66
C LEU A 116 -11.78 4.30 -44.89
N SER A 117 -12.20 5.05 -43.87
CA SER A 117 -13.35 5.96 -43.97
C SER A 117 -13.13 7.04 -45.03
N HIS A 118 -11.91 7.58 -45.10
CA HIS A 118 -11.54 8.56 -46.10
C HIS A 118 -11.52 7.95 -47.52
N ALA A 119 -10.97 6.74 -47.67
CA ALA A 119 -10.97 6.02 -48.95
C ALA A 119 -12.40 5.71 -49.43
N LEU A 120 -13.27 5.24 -48.52
CA LEU A 120 -14.69 5.00 -48.81
C LEU A 120 -15.40 6.27 -49.27
N ARG A 121 -15.17 7.40 -48.59
CA ARG A 121 -15.76 8.68 -49.00
C ARG A 121 -15.31 9.08 -50.40
N LYS A 122 -14.02 8.92 -50.73
CA LYS A 122 -13.49 9.19 -52.07
C LYS A 122 -14.13 8.27 -53.13
N ALA A 123 -14.26 6.98 -52.84
CA ALA A 123 -14.90 6.03 -53.74
C ALA A 123 -16.36 6.40 -53.99
N HIS A 124 -17.13 6.73 -52.95
CA HIS A 124 -18.52 7.19 -53.08
C HIS A 124 -18.63 8.45 -53.94
N LEU A 125 -17.77 9.46 -53.71
CA LEU A 125 -17.75 10.66 -54.54
C LEU A 125 -17.44 10.35 -56.02
N LYS A 126 -16.55 9.38 -56.28
CA LYS A 126 -16.25 9.00 -57.66
C LYS A 126 -17.42 8.27 -58.31
N ILE A 127 -18.10 7.39 -57.56
CA ILE A 127 -19.31 6.70 -58.03
C ILE A 127 -20.38 7.73 -58.39
N THR A 128 -20.69 8.68 -57.51
CA THR A 128 -21.73 9.70 -57.80
C THR A 128 -21.37 10.57 -59.00
N GLN A 129 -20.10 10.96 -59.16
CA GLN A 129 -19.64 11.68 -60.35
C GLN A 129 -19.85 10.86 -61.62
N LEU A 130 -19.46 9.59 -61.62
CA LEU A 130 -19.63 8.70 -62.78
C LEU A 130 -21.11 8.46 -63.09
N GLU A 131 -21.96 8.30 -62.08
CA GLU A 131 -23.41 8.18 -62.26
C GLU A 131 -24.00 9.44 -62.94
N HIS A 132 -23.58 10.63 -62.51
CA HIS A 132 -23.99 11.88 -63.16
C HIS A 132 -23.49 11.98 -64.60
N GLU A 133 -22.22 11.65 -64.87
CA GLU A 133 -21.65 11.64 -66.22
C GLU A 133 -22.41 10.68 -67.15
N LEU A 134 -22.79 9.50 -66.65
CA LEU A 134 -23.52 8.48 -67.40
C LEU A 134 -24.94 8.96 -67.75
N ILE A 135 -25.64 9.58 -66.80
CA ILE A 135 -26.97 10.20 -67.03
C ILE A 135 -26.88 11.30 -68.10
N GLU A 136 -25.87 12.16 -68.01
CA GLU A 136 -25.65 13.24 -68.99
C GLU A 136 -25.32 12.70 -70.38
N GLN A 137 -24.53 11.63 -70.48
CA GLN A 137 -24.27 10.95 -71.76
C GLN A 137 -25.54 10.32 -72.35
N GLN A 138 -26.35 9.64 -71.54
CA GLN A 138 -27.62 9.07 -71.98
C GLN A 138 -28.55 10.15 -72.53
N ARG A 139 -28.67 11.30 -71.84
CA ARG A 139 -29.45 12.45 -72.31
C ARG A 139 -28.96 12.96 -73.66
N LYS A 140 -27.64 13.13 -73.84
CA LYS A 140 -27.04 13.57 -75.11
C LYS A 140 -27.29 12.59 -76.26
N GLN A 141 -27.26 11.29 -75.99
CA GLN A 141 -27.56 10.27 -77.00
C GLN A 141 -29.04 10.31 -77.43
N ILE A 142 -29.97 10.49 -76.48
CA ILE A 142 -31.41 10.62 -76.79
C ILE A 142 -31.69 11.84 -77.68
N VAL A 143 -31.02 12.97 -77.44
CA VAL A 143 -31.18 14.19 -78.26
C VAL A 143 -30.59 14.04 -79.67
N ARG A 144 -29.57 13.21 -79.86
CA ARG A 144 -28.95 12.95 -81.18
C ARG A 144 -29.76 12.02 -82.09
N VAL A 145 -30.69 11.24 -81.55
CA VAL A 145 -31.48 10.24 -82.29
C VAL A 145 -32.85 10.80 -82.72
N LYS A 146 -33.26 11.96 -82.19
CA LYS A 146 -34.41 12.74 -82.67
C LYS A 146 -34.01 13.74 -83.74
#